data_AF-A0A480ACU9-F1
#
_entry.id   AF-A0A480ACU9-F1
#
_cell.length_a   1.000
_cell.length_b   1.000
_cell.length_c   1.000
_cell.angle_alpha   90.00
_cell.angle_beta   90.00
_cell.angle_gamma   90.00
#
_symmetry.space_group_name_H-M   'P 1'
#
loop_
_entity.id
_entity.type
_entity.pdbx_description
1 polymer ?
#
loop_
_entity_poly.entity_id
_entity_poly.type
_entity_poly.pdbx_seq_one_letter_code
_entity_poly.pdbx_strand_id
1 'polypeptide(L)'
;MKQKNNSNLQDKKDKLDWQNFNFLENLLVFCTVPGRIVPKESGVHFRITLDSQNKSLCILFEIDRKNDPLIKNQALKRPDYMSLYIDSNSCICTIIEMKGKNHNSLENGIEQILQLKEILQNEISDHLPTKFKIKCQGILLTPYNSQIPFKKIAELAANGFIILPIQYDHKAELYPYVSKLNKITDKYNHQEITESMALLIEEILTKKALPKRIEDDYYSRNFVIKRDRKGIYINYLLPDETDYITLLSNTKFTEVNIEENEYQQKIKDELELLNLINRLAIKFSNRQILESNN
;
A
#
# COMPACT_ATOMS: atom_id res chain seq x y z
N MET A 1 12.48 13.73 34.94
CA MET A 1 13.34 12.99 33.99
C MET A 1 12.43 12.35 32.96
N LYS A 2 12.39 12.86 31.72
CA LYS A 2 11.55 12.29 30.66
C LYS A 2 12.00 10.85 30.39
N GLN A 3 11.15 9.87 30.68
CA GLN A 3 11.35 8.52 30.16
C GLN A 3 11.24 8.61 28.63
N LYS A 4 12.38 8.51 27.95
CA LYS A 4 12.38 8.24 26.50
C LYS A 4 11.80 6.85 26.33
N ASN A 5 10.58 6.77 25.80
CA ASN A 5 10.05 5.54 25.24
C ASN A 5 10.98 5.10 24.09
N ASN A 6 11.92 4.20 24.38
CA ASN A 6 12.70 3.48 23.38
C ASN A 6 11.83 2.43 22.66
N SER A 7 10.67 2.84 22.13
CA SER A 7 9.69 1.97 21.47
C SER A 7 9.34 2.41 20.06
N ASN A 8 10.11 3.32 19.47
CA ASN A 8 9.97 3.69 18.07
C ASN A 8 10.83 2.73 17.23
N LEU A 9 10.23 2.14 16.21
CA LEU A 9 11.00 1.49 15.16
C LEU A 9 11.75 2.57 14.41
N GLN A 10 13.09 2.52 14.44
CA GLN A 10 13.89 3.37 13.56
C GLN A 10 13.60 3.03 12.08
N ASP A 11 13.23 1.76 11.81
CA ASP A 11 12.79 1.28 10.50
C ASP A 11 11.60 0.30 10.61
N LYS A 12 10.60 0.39 9.71
CA LYS A 12 9.43 -0.51 9.62
C LYS A 12 9.74 -2.01 9.42
N LYS A 13 11.01 -2.40 9.42
CA LYS A 13 11.52 -3.73 9.05
C LYS A 13 11.85 -4.64 10.23
N ASP A 14 11.75 -4.19 11.48
CA ASP A 14 12.06 -5.05 12.63
C ASP A 14 11.04 -6.21 12.76
N LYS A 15 11.49 -7.34 13.33
CA LYS A 15 10.63 -8.49 13.67
C LYS A 15 9.56 -8.04 14.67
N LEU A 16 8.29 -8.09 14.25
CA LEU A 16 7.19 -7.52 15.02
C LEU A 16 6.00 -8.47 15.13
N ASP A 17 5.05 -8.15 16.00
CA ASP A 17 3.92 -9.02 16.30
C ASP A 17 2.79 -8.88 15.26
N TRP A 18 3.02 -9.43 14.07
CA TRP A 18 2.07 -9.47 12.93
C TRP A 18 0.72 -10.10 13.28
N GLN A 19 0.65 -10.86 14.37
CA GLN A 19 -0.61 -11.49 14.80
C GLN A 19 -1.61 -10.45 15.31
N ASN A 20 -1.14 -9.27 15.71
CA ASN A 20 -1.98 -8.18 16.19
C ASN A 20 -2.56 -7.31 15.08
N PHE A 21 -2.20 -7.55 13.81
CA PHE A 21 -2.62 -6.77 12.64
C PHE A 21 -3.36 -7.66 11.63
N ASN A 22 -4.42 -7.13 11.02
CA ASN A 22 -5.08 -7.82 9.90
C ASN A 22 -4.27 -7.62 8.62
N PHE A 23 -4.72 -8.19 7.51
CA PHE A 23 -3.99 -8.15 6.25
C PHE A 23 -3.75 -6.72 5.72
N LEU A 24 -4.80 -5.87 5.63
CA LEU A 24 -4.65 -4.49 5.12
C LEU A 24 -3.75 -3.64 6.02
N GLU A 25 -3.79 -3.87 7.31
CA GLU A 25 -2.91 -3.17 8.23
C GLU A 25 -1.48 -3.66 8.14
N ASN A 26 -1.28 -4.97 8.01
CA ASN A 26 0.05 -5.54 7.78
C ASN A 26 0.68 -4.97 6.51
N LEU A 27 -0.12 -4.76 5.46
CA LEU A 27 0.34 -4.06 4.24
C LEU A 27 0.88 -2.66 4.57
N LEU A 28 0.09 -1.84 5.25
CA LEU A 28 0.42 -0.44 5.54
C LEU A 28 1.56 -0.27 6.55
N VAL A 29 1.63 -1.16 7.54
CA VAL A 29 2.61 -1.06 8.62
C VAL A 29 3.95 -1.68 8.19
N PHE A 30 3.92 -2.85 7.55
CA PHE A 30 5.13 -3.65 7.38
C PHE A 30 5.59 -3.77 5.93
N CYS A 31 4.68 -3.83 4.95
CA CYS A 31 5.06 -4.15 3.57
C CYS A 31 5.53 -2.94 2.75
N THR A 32 5.43 -1.71 3.24
CA THR A 32 5.78 -0.51 2.48
C THR A 32 7.28 -0.48 2.12
N VAL A 33 7.60 -0.26 0.85
CA VAL A 33 8.96 -0.12 0.32
C VAL A 33 9.33 1.36 0.26
N PRO A 34 10.28 1.84 1.09
CA PRO A 34 10.75 3.22 1.02
C PRO A 34 11.35 3.51 -0.37
N GLY A 35 10.92 4.61 -0.99
CA GLY A 35 11.52 5.11 -2.24
C GLY A 35 11.03 4.46 -3.54
N ARG A 36 10.07 3.51 -3.50
CA ARG A 36 9.47 2.89 -4.70
C ARG A 36 10.46 2.29 -5.71
N ILE A 37 11.60 1.82 -5.23
CA ILE A 37 12.62 1.16 -6.05
C ILE A 37 12.75 -0.27 -5.55
N VAL A 38 12.66 -1.22 -6.48
CA VAL A 38 12.83 -2.65 -6.22
C VAL A 38 14.22 -3.04 -6.72
N PRO A 39 15.05 -3.75 -5.94
CA PRO A 39 16.34 -4.25 -6.40
C PRO A 39 16.19 -5.31 -7.50
N LYS A 40 17.31 -5.68 -8.11
CA LYS A 40 17.29 -6.72 -9.15
C LYS A 40 16.99 -8.10 -8.57
N GLU A 41 15.88 -8.69 -8.98
CA GLU A 41 15.40 -10.01 -8.59
C GLU A 41 15.09 -10.84 -9.84
N SER A 42 15.64 -12.05 -9.94
CA SER A 42 15.41 -12.92 -11.11
C SER A 42 15.74 -12.28 -12.47
N GLY A 43 16.65 -11.29 -12.49
CA GLY A 43 16.99 -10.53 -13.69
C GLY A 43 16.08 -9.34 -13.98
N VAL A 44 15.11 -9.08 -13.12
CA VAL A 44 14.04 -8.09 -13.25
C VAL A 44 14.25 -7.02 -12.18
N HIS A 45 14.15 -5.74 -12.52
CA HIS A 45 14.36 -4.57 -11.66
C HIS A 45 13.43 -3.42 -12.14
N PHE A 46 12.76 -2.73 -11.22
CA PHE A 46 11.90 -1.59 -11.58
C PHE A 46 11.92 -0.45 -10.57
N ARG A 47 11.40 0.70 -10.99
CA ARG A 47 11.05 1.82 -10.12
C ARG A 47 9.68 2.39 -10.49
N ILE A 48 9.13 3.20 -9.60
CA ILE A 48 7.98 4.06 -9.87
C ILE A 48 8.39 5.49 -9.52
N THR A 49 8.71 6.29 -10.54
CA THR A 49 9.02 7.71 -10.35
C THR A 49 7.74 8.53 -10.45
N LEU A 50 7.36 9.22 -9.37
CA LEU A 50 6.30 10.22 -9.43
C LEU A 50 6.74 11.41 -10.28
N ASP A 51 5.86 11.86 -11.15
CA ASP A 51 6.06 13.10 -11.92
C ASP A 51 5.91 14.32 -11.00
N SER A 52 6.87 15.25 -11.11
CA SER A 52 6.95 16.52 -10.35
C SER A 52 5.67 17.35 -10.31
N GLN A 53 4.81 17.25 -11.33
CA GLN A 53 3.55 17.97 -11.40
C GLN A 53 2.37 17.19 -10.81
N ASN A 54 2.55 15.89 -10.56
CA ASN A 54 1.48 15.02 -10.14
C ASN A 54 1.20 15.12 -8.64
N LYS A 55 -0.03 15.49 -8.35
CA LYS A 55 -0.59 15.65 -7.00
C LYS A 55 -1.25 14.34 -6.56
N SER A 56 -0.43 13.31 -6.44
CA SER A 56 -0.86 11.93 -6.19
C SER A 56 -0.05 11.29 -5.08
N LEU A 57 -0.66 10.31 -4.41
CA LEU A 57 -0.02 9.40 -3.48
C LEU A 57 0.33 8.11 -4.21
N CYS A 58 1.58 7.63 -4.11
CA CYS A 58 1.94 6.32 -4.64
C CYS A 58 2.82 5.54 -3.66
N ILE A 59 2.27 4.43 -3.15
CA ILE A 59 2.93 3.55 -2.20
C ILE A 59 3.23 2.22 -2.89
N LEU A 60 4.47 1.74 -2.75
CA LEU A 60 4.85 0.39 -3.18
C LEU A 60 4.91 -0.54 -1.97
N PHE A 61 4.40 -1.75 -2.12
CA PHE A 61 4.38 -2.81 -1.12
C PHE A 61 5.15 -4.04 -1.61
N GLU A 62 6.02 -4.58 -0.79
CA GLU A 62 6.65 -5.89 -0.96
C GLU A 62 5.74 -6.98 -0.37
N ILE A 63 5.28 -7.88 -1.23
CA ILE A 63 4.31 -8.93 -0.89
C ILE A 63 5.03 -10.26 -0.63
N ASP A 64 6.00 -10.63 -1.47
CA ASP A 64 6.81 -11.86 -1.31
C ASP A 64 7.90 -11.68 -0.25
N ARG A 65 7.50 -11.65 1.01
CA ARG A 65 8.43 -11.57 2.14
C ARG A 65 8.73 -12.94 2.70
N LYS A 66 10.01 -13.34 2.70
CA LYS A 66 10.45 -14.68 3.13
C LYS A 66 10.33 -14.92 4.64
N ASN A 67 10.84 -13.99 5.45
CA ASN A 67 10.94 -14.19 6.90
C ASN A 67 9.63 -13.92 7.63
N ASP A 68 8.84 -12.96 7.14
CA ASP A 68 7.60 -12.50 7.77
C ASP A 68 6.52 -12.33 6.69
N PRO A 69 5.91 -13.43 6.24
CA PRO A 69 5.05 -13.40 5.06
C PRO A 69 3.69 -12.77 5.37
N LEU A 70 3.29 -11.79 4.56
CA LEU A 70 1.95 -11.20 4.62
C LEU A 70 0.86 -12.27 4.44
N ILE A 71 1.06 -13.19 3.49
CA ILE A 71 0.22 -14.36 3.28
C ILE A 71 0.85 -15.54 4.03
N LYS A 72 0.28 -15.89 5.18
CA LYS A 72 0.83 -16.91 6.10
C LYS A 72 0.83 -18.33 5.52
N ASN A 73 -0.13 -18.65 4.66
CA ASN A 73 -0.18 -19.97 4.03
C ASN A 73 0.97 -20.10 3.01
N GLN A 74 2.03 -20.81 3.39
CA GLN A 74 3.22 -21.00 2.56
C GLN A 74 2.95 -21.81 1.28
N ALA A 75 1.83 -22.55 1.21
CA ALA A 75 1.44 -23.25 -0.02
C ALA A 75 0.82 -22.32 -1.06
N LEU A 76 0.33 -21.13 -0.66
CA LEU A 76 -0.18 -20.14 -1.60
C LEU A 76 0.98 -19.44 -2.30
N LYS A 77 0.89 -19.38 -3.62
CA LYS A 77 1.84 -18.60 -4.42
C LYS A 77 1.45 -17.13 -4.28
N ARG A 78 2.41 -16.28 -3.96
CA ARG A 78 2.17 -14.84 -3.74
C ARG A 78 2.90 -14.03 -4.80
N PRO A 79 2.35 -12.88 -5.22
CA PRO A 79 3.07 -12.06 -6.14
C PRO A 79 4.24 -11.34 -5.44
N ASP A 80 5.17 -10.79 -6.21
CA ASP A 80 6.33 -10.10 -5.64
C ASP A 80 5.95 -8.75 -4.98
N TYR A 81 5.19 -7.91 -5.69
CA TYR A 81 4.90 -6.53 -5.28
C TYR A 81 3.45 -6.10 -5.54
N MET A 82 3.05 -4.99 -4.91
CA MET A 82 1.80 -4.27 -5.23
C MET A 82 2.03 -2.77 -5.09
N SER A 83 1.53 -1.95 -6.00
CA SER A 83 1.47 -0.50 -5.81
C SER A 83 0.04 -0.03 -5.54
N LEU A 84 -0.12 0.90 -4.61
CA LEU A 84 -1.33 1.70 -4.44
C LEU A 84 -1.08 3.10 -5.01
N TYR A 85 -1.90 3.52 -5.96
CA TYR A 85 -1.90 4.86 -6.50
C TYR A 85 -3.23 5.54 -6.19
N ILE A 86 -3.17 6.78 -5.67
CA ILE A 86 -4.35 7.59 -5.35
C ILE A 86 -4.15 9.00 -5.90
N ASP A 87 -5.14 9.50 -6.62
CA ASP A 87 -5.31 10.91 -6.95
C ASP A 87 -6.75 11.35 -6.66
N SER A 88 -7.11 12.58 -7.03
CA SER A 88 -8.45 13.13 -6.79
C SER A 88 -9.60 12.30 -7.40
N ASN A 89 -9.31 11.50 -8.43
CA ASN A 89 -10.29 10.78 -9.24
C ASN A 89 -10.19 9.26 -9.10
N SER A 90 -9.02 8.75 -8.74
CA SER A 90 -8.65 7.34 -8.89
C SER A 90 -8.07 6.77 -7.61
N CYS A 91 -8.35 5.50 -7.36
CA CYS A 91 -7.69 4.67 -6.35
C CYS A 91 -7.43 3.30 -6.98
N ILE A 92 -6.15 3.01 -7.28
CA ILE A 92 -5.74 1.88 -8.11
C ILE A 92 -4.74 1.03 -7.34
N CYS A 93 -5.07 -0.25 -7.16
CA CYS A 93 -4.14 -1.29 -6.72
C CYS A 93 -3.62 -2.02 -7.97
N THR A 94 -2.31 -1.90 -8.23
CA THR A 94 -1.64 -2.64 -9.30
C THR A 94 -0.79 -3.73 -8.69
N ILE A 95 -1.14 -5.00 -8.92
CA ILE A 95 -0.39 -6.16 -8.46
C ILE A 95 0.70 -6.46 -9.48
N ILE A 96 1.94 -6.53 -9.04
CA ILE A 96 3.12 -6.63 -9.91
C ILE A 96 3.80 -7.96 -9.63
N GLU A 97 3.88 -8.79 -10.66
CA GLU A 97 4.62 -10.04 -10.62
C GLU A 97 5.82 -9.99 -11.54
N MET A 98 6.99 -10.35 -11.02
CA MET A 98 8.28 -10.34 -11.69
C MET A 98 8.70 -11.77 -12.01
N LYS A 99 8.77 -12.10 -13.31
CA LYS A 99 9.20 -13.43 -13.75
C LYS A 99 10.41 -13.37 -14.66
N GLY A 100 11.29 -14.37 -14.51
CA GLY A 100 12.40 -14.62 -15.43
C GLY A 100 11.95 -15.17 -16.79
N LYS A 101 12.87 -15.86 -17.47
CA LYS A 101 12.71 -16.25 -18.89
C LYS A 101 11.79 -17.46 -19.17
N ASN A 102 11.28 -18.16 -18.15
CA ASN A 102 10.66 -19.48 -18.31
C ASN A 102 9.12 -19.43 -18.49
N HIS A 103 8.55 -20.05 -19.54
CA HIS A 103 7.10 -20.01 -19.82
C HIS A 103 6.23 -20.56 -18.68
N ASN A 104 6.57 -21.73 -18.10
CA ASN A 104 5.81 -22.29 -16.97
C ASN A 104 5.81 -21.36 -15.75
N SER A 105 6.81 -20.49 -15.64
CA SER A 105 6.85 -19.48 -14.57
C SER A 105 5.87 -18.32 -14.82
N LEU A 106 5.48 -18.04 -16.06
CA LEU A 106 4.60 -16.92 -16.42
C LEU A 106 3.13 -17.22 -16.15
N GLU A 107 2.68 -18.44 -16.45
CA GLU A 107 1.31 -18.85 -16.08
C GLU A 107 1.12 -18.90 -14.56
N ASN A 108 2.15 -19.36 -13.84
CA ASN A 108 2.20 -19.28 -12.38
C ASN A 108 2.14 -17.83 -11.89
N GLY A 109 2.81 -16.90 -12.60
CA GLY A 109 2.75 -15.47 -12.28
C GLY A 109 1.34 -14.89 -12.40
N ILE A 110 0.58 -15.30 -13.41
CA ILE A 110 -0.83 -14.92 -13.55
C ILE A 110 -1.66 -15.46 -12.37
N GLU A 111 -1.42 -16.70 -11.93
CA GLU A 111 -2.11 -17.27 -10.77
C GLU A 111 -1.81 -16.49 -9.48
N GLN A 112 -0.54 -16.12 -9.25
CA GLN A 112 -0.12 -15.29 -8.11
C GLN A 112 -0.88 -13.95 -8.09
N ILE A 113 -0.98 -13.28 -9.24
CA ILE A 113 -1.73 -12.02 -9.38
C ILE A 113 -3.21 -12.22 -9.03
N LEU A 114 -3.83 -13.28 -9.55
CA LEU A 114 -5.26 -13.56 -9.31
C LEU A 114 -5.54 -13.91 -7.84
N GLN A 115 -4.65 -14.67 -7.19
CA GLN A 115 -4.77 -15.00 -5.77
C GLN A 115 -4.73 -13.75 -4.89
N LEU A 116 -3.76 -12.86 -5.10
CA LEU A 116 -3.71 -11.62 -4.33
C LEU A 116 -4.92 -10.71 -4.63
N LYS A 117 -5.38 -10.65 -5.88
CA LYS A 117 -6.60 -9.91 -6.24
C LYS A 117 -7.80 -10.38 -5.42
N GLU A 118 -8.01 -11.69 -5.31
CA GLU A 118 -9.12 -12.26 -4.54
C GLU A 118 -9.01 -11.92 -3.05
N ILE A 119 -7.82 -12.09 -2.46
CA ILE A 119 -7.54 -11.72 -1.06
C ILE A 119 -7.86 -10.23 -0.85
N LEU A 120 -7.35 -9.35 -1.71
CA LEU A 120 -7.59 -7.91 -1.62
C LEU A 120 -9.07 -7.57 -1.72
N GLN A 121 -9.82 -8.22 -2.61
CA GLN A 121 -11.26 -7.96 -2.75
C GLN A 121 -12.03 -8.32 -1.47
N ASN A 122 -11.71 -9.45 -0.87
CA ASN A 122 -12.33 -9.88 0.40
C ASN A 122 -11.96 -8.93 1.53
N GLU A 123 -10.67 -8.62 1.68
CA GLU A 123 -10.14 -7.74 2.72
C GLU A 123 -10.70 -6.30 2.60
N ILE A 124 -10.76 -5.75 1.39
CA ILE A 124 -11.40 -4.45 1.15
C ILE A 124 -12.88 -4.49 1.53
N SER A 125 -13.61 -5.54 1.14
CA SER A 125 -15.02 -5.69 1.46
C SER A 125 -15.29 -5.82 2.96
N ASP A 126 -14.41 -6.48 3.70
CA ASP A 126 -14.57 -6.73 5.13
C ASP A 126 -14.11 -5.57 6.02
N HIS A 127 -13.17 -4.74 5.54
CA HIS A 127 -12.50 -3.74 6.37
C HIS A 127 -12.70 -2.29 5.92
N LEU A 128 -13.10 -2.05 4.68
CA LEU A 128 -13.30 -0.70 4.14
C LEU A 128 -14.77 -0.44 3.78
N PRO A 129 -15.23 0.82 3.85
CA PRO A 129 -16.58 1.16 3.42
C PRO A 129 -16.68 1.12 1.90
N THR A 130 -17.85 0.72 1.38
CA THR A 130 -18.11 0.53 -0.06
C THR A 130 -17.93 1.78 -0.92
N LYS A 131 -17.93 2.97 -0.31
CA LYS A 131 -17.65 4.25 -0.98
C LYS A 131 -16.21 4.37 -1.51
N PHE A 132 -15.26 3.60 -0.97
CA PHE A 132 -13.91 3.50 -1.51
C PHE A 132 -13.91 2.62 -2.76
N LYS A 133 -14.09 3.25 -3.94
CA LYS A 133 -14.05 2.57 -5.24
C LYS A 133 -12.61 2.26 -5.64
N ILE A 134 -12.07 1.18 -5.11
CA ILE A 134 -10.72 0.68 -5.43
C ILE A 134 -10.79 -0.15 -6.71
N LYS A 135 -9.89 0.12 -7.65
CA LYS A 135 -9.73 -0.66 -8.87
C LYS A 135 -8.49 -1.55 -8.75
N CYS A 136 -8.60 -2.81 -9.16
CA CYS A 136 -7.48 -3.74 -9.18
C CYS A 136 -7.07 -4.06 -10.60
N GLN A 137 -5.76 -4.08 -10.87
CA GLN A 137 -5.17 -4.51 -12.13
C GLN A 137 -3.85 -5.25 -11.88
N GLY A 138 -3.34 -5.96 -12.88
CA GLY A 138 -2.09 -6.69 -12.81
C GLY A 138 -1.03 -6.17 -13.78
N ILE A 139 0.23 -6.34 -13.43
CA ILE A 139 1.38 -6.24 -14.34
C ILE A 139 2.14 -7.55 -14.23
N LEU A 140 2.38 -8.21 -15.37
CA LEU A 140 3.31 -9.32 -15.48
C LEU A 140 4.60 -8.77 -16.09
N LEU A 141 5.58 -8.51 -15.22
CA LEU A 141 6.85 -7.87 -15.57
C LEU A 141 7.91 -8.94 -15.90
N THR A 142 8.48 -8.87 -17.10
CA THR A 142 9.31 -9.94 -17.65
C THR A 142 10.46 -9.42 -18.53
N PRO A 143 11.55 -10.20 -18.71
CA PRO A 143 12.55 -9.94 -19.74
C PRO A 143 11.96 -9.96 -21.15
N TYR A 144 12.56 -9.21 -22.07
CA TYR A 144 12.09 -9.06 -23.46
C TYR A 144 11.87 -10.38 -24.22
N ASN A 145 12.67 -11.42 -23.96
CA ASN A 145 12.59 -12.70 -24.65
C ASN A 145 11.64 -13.73 -24.00
N SER A 146 10.86 -13.33 -22.99
CA SER A 146 9.91 -14.20 -22.31
C SER A 146 8.73 -14.56 -23.21
N GLN A 147 8.28 -15.81 -23.17
CA GLN A 147 7.12 -16.27 -23.94
C GLN A 147 5.81 -15.95 -23.21
N ILE A 148 5.18 -14.83 -23.55
CA ILE A 148 3.99 -14.36 -22.82
C ILE A 148 2.75 -15.23 -23.12
N PRO A 149 1.99 -15.68 -22.10
CA PRO A 149 0.75 -16.44 -22.28
C PRO A 149 -0.43 -15.52 -22.69
N PHE A 150 -0.36 -14.94 -23.90
CA PHE A 150 -1.32 -13.95 -24.41
C PHE A 150 -2.77 -14.44 -24.41
N LYS A 151 -3.01 -15.73 -24.67
CA LYS A 151 -4.35 -16.30 -24.67
C LYS A 151 -5.02 -16.18 -23.29
N LYS A 152 -4.34 -16.59 -22.22
CA LYS A 152 -4.83 -16.50 -20.84
C LYS A 152 -5.05 -15.04 -20.42
N ILE A 153 -4.16 -14.13 -20.83
CA ILE A 153 -4.30 -12.69 -20.56
C ILE A 153 -5.54 -12.11 -21.25
N ALA A 154 -5.78 -12.47 -22.52
CA ALA A 154 -6.95 -12.00 -23.27
C ALA A 154 -8.26 -12.52 -22.66
N GLU A 155 -8.31 -13.77 -22.21
CA GLU A 155 -9.45 -14.36 -21.50
C GLU A 155 -9.76 -13.62 -20.20
N LEU A 156 -8.74 -13.28 -19.40
CA LEU A 156 -8.92 -12.49 -18.17
C LEU A 156 -9.41 -11.06 -18.45
N ALA A 157 -8.88 -10.44 -19.50
CA ALA A 157 -9.30 -9.12 -19.93
C ALA A 157 -10.77 -9.08 -20.38
N ALA A 158 -11.22 -10.11 -21.10
CA ALA A 158 -12.63 -10.28 -21.46
C ALA A 158 -13.55 -10.41 -20.23
N ASN A 159 -13.02 -10.95 -19.12
CA ASN A 159 -13.69 -11.03 -17.82
C ASN A 159 -13.49 -9.77 -16.95
N GLY A 160 -13.01 -8.67 -17.53
CA GLY A 160 -12.91 -7.37 -16.86
C GLY A 160 -11.69 -7.22 -15.93
N PHE A 161 -10.69 -8.08 -16.03
CA PHE A 161 -9.44 -7.94 -15.27
C PHE A 161 -8.23 -7.86 -16.19
N ILE A 162 -7.61 -6.69 -16.25
CA ILE A 162 -6.43 -6.45 -17.09
C ILE A 162 -5.17 -6.85 -16.34
N ILE A 163 -4.44 -7.81 -16.93
CA ILE A 163 -3.02 -8.04 -16.62
C ILE A 163 -2.22 -7.53 -17.81
N LEU A 164 -1.42 -6.50 -17.60
CA LEU A 164 -0.56 -5.93 -18.63
C LEU A 164 0.78 -6.68 -18.65
N PRO A 165 1.13 -7.42 -19.73
CA PRO A 165 2.47 -7.97 -19.86
C PRO A 165 3.44 -6.85 -20.24
N ILE A 166 4.43 -6.59 -19.38
CA ILE A 166 5.49 -5.62 -19.62
C ILE A 166 6.79 -6.38 -19.85
N GLN A 167 7.33 -6.24 -21.06
CA GLN A 167 8.60 -6.79 -21.48
C GLN A 167 9.64 -5.67 -21.57
N TYR A 168 10.83 -5.88 -20.99
CA TYR A 168 11.89 -4.87 -20.97
C TYR A 168 13.28 -5.51 -20.80
N ASP A 169 14.34 -4.70 -20.98
CA ASP A 169 15.73 -5.18 -21.07
C ASP A 169 16.58 -4.94 -19.81
N HIS A 170 16.34 -3.87 -19.04
CA HIS A 170 17.22 -3.44 -17.94
C HIS A 170 16.48 -3.02 -16.66
N LYS A 171 15.93 -1.80 -16.65
CA LYS A 171 15.17 -1.22 -15.54
C LYS A 171 13.83 -0.71 -16.07
N ALA A 172 12.73 -1.25 -15.55
CA ALA A 172 11.41 -0.78 -15.93
C ALA A 172 11.04 0.51 -15.15
N GLU A 173 10.45 1.47 -15.85
CA GLU A 173 9.71 2.58 -15.24
C GLU A 173 8.23 2.23 -15.27
N LEU A 174 7.60 2.08 -14.10
CA LEU A 174 6.22 1.62 -13.99
C LEU A 174 5.21 2.71 -13.73
N TYR A 175 5.63 3.95 -13.42
CA TYR A 175 4.69 5.03 -13.11
C TYR A 175 3.53 5.18 -14.12
N PRO A 176 3.76 5.19 -15.45
CA PRO A 176 2.68 5.36 -16.43
C PRO A 176 1.65 4.22 -16.44
N TYR A 177 1.97 3.07 -15.83
CA TYR A 177 1.14 1.86 -15.82
C TYR A 177 0.49 1.62 -14.46
N VAL A 178 0.92 2.31 -13.41
CA VAL A 178 0.30 2.24 -12.08
C VAL A 178 -0.60 3.45 -11.80
N SER A 179 -0.36 4.59 -12.47
CA SER A 179 -1.12 5.84 -12.29
C SER A 179 -2.42 5.92 -13.07
N LYS A 180 -2.70 4.94 -13.94
CA LYS A 180 -3.94 4.86 -14.73
C LYS A 180 -4.44 3.43 -14.83
N LEU A 181 -5.70 3.31 -15.24
CA LEU A 181 -6.26 2.01 -15.64
C LEU A 181 -5.64 1.56 -16.97
N ASN A 182 -5.02 0.39 -16.94
CA ASN A 182 -4.36 -0.18 -18.10
C ASN A 182 -5.37 -0.72 -19.12
N LYS A 183 -4.96 -0.69 -20.39
CA LYS A 183 -5.64 -1.36 -21.51
C LYS A 183 -4.76 -2.50 -21.99
N ILE A 184 -5.36 -3.56 -22.53
CA ILE A 184 -4.61 -4.71 -23.07
C ILE A 184 -3.68 -4.31 -24.25
N THR A 185 -4.00 -3.20 -24.91
CA THR A 185 -3.23 -2.63 -26.02
C THR A 185 -2.08 -1.73 -25.58
N ASP A 186 -2.00 -1.39 -24.29
CA ASP A 186 -0.91 -0.58 -23.78
C ASP A 186 0.41 -1.32 -24.02
N LYS A 187 1.43 -0.59 -24.47
CA LYS A 187 2.77 -1.14 -24.71
C LYS A 187 3.76 -0.48 -23.76
N TYR A 188 4.80 -1.22 -23.42
CA TYR A 188 5.91 -0.64 -22.67
C TYR A 188 6.58 0.47 -23.48
N ASN A 189 6.74 1.62 -22.85
CA ASN A 189 7.47 2.76 -23.34
C ASN A 189 8.25 3.33 -22.16
N HIS A 190 9.58 3.30 -22.26
CA HIS A 190 10.41 3.85 -21.20
C HIS A 190 10.29 5.37 -21.21
N GLN A 191 9.70 5.92 -20.14
CA GLN A 191 9.62 7.36 -19.95
C GLN A 191 10.66 7.78 -18.92
N GLU A 192 11.49 8.76 -19.27
CA GLU A 192 12.24 9.50 -18.27
C GLU A 192 11.26 10.44 -17.56
N ILE A 193 11.14 10.30 -16.25
CA ILE A 193 10.26 11.11 -15.42
C ILE A 193 11.15 11.94 -14.49
N THR A 194 10.88 13.24 -14.44
CA THR A 194 11.51 14.14 -13.48
C THR A 194 11.00 13.80 -12.09
N GLU A 195 11.92 13.48 -11.17
CA GLU A 195 11.57 13.05 -9.83
C GLU A 195 10.76 14.11 -9.08
N SER A 196 9.58 13.71 -8.60
CA SER A 196 8.76 14.48 -7.65
C SER A 196 9.12 14.16 -6.21
N MET A 197 8.90 15.15 -5.33
CA MET A 197 8.87 14.91 -3.90
C MET A 197 7.57 14.21 -3.52
N ALA A 198 7.67 13.22 -2.62
CA ALA A 198 6.53 12.54 -2.04
C ALA A 198 5.65 13.52 -1.24
N LEU A 199 4.34 13.27 -1.22
CA LEU A 199 3.42 13.94 -0.28
C LEU A 199 3.80 13.58 1.17
N LEU A 200 3.56 14.49 2.12
CA LEU A 200 3.84 14.24 3.54
C LEU A 200 3.11 12.98 4.05
N ILE A 201 1.85 12.78 3.64
CA ILE A 201 1.08 11.58 3.99
C ILE A 201 1.79 10.31 3.47
N GLU A 202 2.37 10.35 2.27
CA GLU A 202 3.13 9.22 1.75
C GLU A 202 4.38 8.96 2.59
N GLU A 203 5.11 10.01 2.98
CA GLU A 203 6.29 9.89 3.83
C GLU A 203 5.94 9.29 5.19
N ILE A 204 4.87 9.77 5.82
CA ILE A 204 4.35 9.22 7.08
C ILE A 204 4.03 7.72 6.90
N LEU A 205 3.27 7.37 5.85
CA LEU A 205 2.85 6.00 5.59
C LEU A 205 4.00 5.06 5.21
N THR A 206 5.10 5.55 4.65
CA THR A 206 6.19 4.70 4.12
C THR A 206 7.41 4.64 5.03
N LYS A 207 7.68 5.67 5.82
CA LYS A 207 8.91 5.78 6.62
C LYS A 207 8.69 5.45 8.09
N LYS A 208 7.53 5.79 8.67
CA LYS A 208 7.33 5.70 10.13
C LYS A 208 6.13 4.81 10.49
N ALA A 209 6.29 3.91 11.46
CA ALA A 209 5.19 3.20 12.09
C ALA A 209 5.45 3.02 13.58
N LEU A 210 4.38 2.92 14.35
CA LEU A 210 4.47 2.46 15.72
C LEU A 210 4.45 0.92 15.73
N PRO A 211 5.39 0.26 16.44
CA PRO A 211 5.43 -1.21 16.53
C PRO A 211 4.22 -1.79 17.26
N LYS A 212 3.56 -0.96 18.08
CA LYS A 212 2.37 -1.31 18.86
C LYS A 212 1.32 -0.24 18.68
N ARG A 213 0.06 -0.64 18.80
CA ARG A 213 -1.09 0.27 18.82
C ARG A 213 -1.03 1.12 20.08
N ILE A 214 -1.55 2.34 19.97
CA ILE A 214 -1.84 3.15 21.15
C ILE A 214 -3.24 2.76 21.61
N GLU A 215 -3.33 2.13 22.79
CA GLU A 215 -4.58 1.68 23.39
C GLU A 215 -5.25 2.80 24.20
N ASP A 216 -5.49 3.95 23.57
CA ASP A 216 -6.14 5.09 24.20
C ASP A 216 -7.67 4.91 24.35
N ASP A 217 -8.35 5.91 24.92
CA ASP A 217 -9.82 5.93 24.99
C ASP A 217 -10.46 5.81 23.61
N TYR A 218 -9.84 6.39 22.59
CA TYR A 218 -10.36 6.37 21.22
C TYR A 218 -10.26 4.97 20.63
N TYR A 219 -9.17 4.24 20.88
CA TYR A 219 -9.04 2.81 20.60
C TYR A 219 -10.10 2.02 21.37
N SER A 220 -10.16 2.14 22.69
CA SER A 220 -11.07 1.34 23.53
C SER A 220 -12.55 1.53 23.19
N ARG A 221 -12.96 2.74 22.75
CA ARG A 221 -14.33 3.05 22.34
C ARG A 221 -14.68 2.56 20.93
N ASN A 222 -13.70 2.54 20.02
CA ASN A 222 -13.94 2.25 18.61
C ASN A 222 -13.42 0.88 18.18
N PHE A 223 -12.72 0.18 19.06
CA PHE A 223 -11.99 -1.03 18.73
C PHE A 223 -12.16 -2.11 19.80
N VAL A 224 -12.78 -3.23 19.42
CA VAL A 224 -13.00 -4.39 20.30
C VAL A 224 -12.02 -5.49 19.89
N ILE A 225 -11.20 -5.95 20.83
CA ILE A 225 -10.20 -6.99 20.61
C ILE A 225 -10.91 -8.35 20.43
N LYS A 226 -11.10 -8.78 19.18
CA LYS A 226 -11.55 -10.14 18.80
C LYS A 226 -10.69 -10.67 17.64
N ARG A 227 -10.56 -12.01 17.54
CA ARG A 227 -9.69 -12.69 16.55
C ARG A 227 -10.09 -12.46 15.08
N ASP A 228 -11.37 -12.22 14.79
CA ASP A 228 -11.91 -11.96 13.44
C ASP A 228 -12.44 -10.52 13.32
N ARG A 229 -11.55 -9.56 13.57
CA ARG A 229 -11.92 -8.14 13.62
C ARG A 229 -12.13 -7.56 12.24
N LYS A 230 -13.25 -6.86 12.04
CA LYS A 230 -13.50 -6.03 10.86
C LYS A 230 -12.97 -4.62 11.08
N GLY A 231 -12.49 -4.00 10.01
CA GLY A 231 -11.94 -2.65 10.03
C GLY A 231 -10.43 -2.56 10.24
N ILE A 232 -9.90 -1.35 10.10
CA ILE A 232 -8.50 -0.93 10.23
C ILE A 232 -8.43 0.04 11.42
N TYR A 233 -7.42 -0.08 12.26
CA TYR A 233 -7.03 0.97 13.19
C TYR A 233 -5.51 1.04 13.20
N ILE A 234 -4.90 2.16 12.81
CA ILE A 234 -3.43 2.30 12.83
C ILE A 234 -3.06 3.69 13.30
N ASN A 235 -2.05 3.75 14.16
CA ASN A 235 -1.39 5.00 14.54
C ASN A 235 -0.11 5.16 13.72
N TYR A 236 0.07 6.31 13.09
CA TYR A 236 1.30 6.67 12.37
C TYR A 236 2.00 7.83 13.06
N LEU A 237 3.29 7.67 13.30
CA LEU A 237 4.13 8.70 13.90
C LEU A 237 4.43 9.81 12.90
N LEU A 238 4.38 11.06 13.36
CA LEU A 238 4.69 12.24 12.56
C LEU A 238 6.21 12.49 12.45
N PRO A 239 6.65 13.42 11.57
CA PRO A 239 8.06 13.70 11.36
C PRO A 239 8.82 14.13 12.64
N ASP A 240 8.16 14.74 13.62
CA ASP A 240 8.73 15.13 14.92
C ASP A 240 9.02 13.98 15.91
N GLU A 241 8.54 12.77 15.62
CA GLU A 241 8.67 11.58 16.47
C GLU A 241 7.96 11.61 17.81
N THR A 242 7.14 12.63 18.07
CA THR A 242 6.38 12.77 19.31
C THR A 242 4.89 12.63 19.06
N ASP A 243 4.42 13.17 17.94
CA ASP A 243 3.01 13.30 17.64
C ASP A 243 2.58 12.18 16.68
N TYR A 244 1.30 11.84 16.68
CA TYR A 244 0.76 10.80 15.80
C TYR A 244 -0.59 11.15 15.19
N ILE A 245 -0.90 10.48 14.08
CA ILE A 245 -2.23 10.46 13.49
C ILE A 245 -2.81 9.06 13.58
N THR A 246 -4.13 8.96 13.75
CA THR A 246 -4.82 7.69 13.83
C THR A 246 -5.76 7.53 12.65
N LEU A 247 -5.58 6.46 11.88
CA LEU A 247 -6.52 6.03 10.85
C LEU A 247 -7.42 4.94 11.43
N LEU A 248 -8.73 5.18 11.45
CA LEU A 248 -9.79 4.22 11.75
C LEU A 248 -10.60 3.97 10.48
N SER A 249 -10.85 2.71 10.12
CA SER A 249 -11.78 2.33 9.07
C SER A 249 -12.61 1.14 9.49
N ASN A 250 -13.84 1.06 9.04
CA ASN A 250 -14.66 -0.14 9.07
C ASN A 250 -15.65 -0.09 7.89
N THR A 251 -16.54 -1.07 7.79
CA THR A 251 -17.51 -1.15 6.69
C THR A 251 -18.52 0.01 6.65
N LYS A 252 -18.66 0.78 7.74
CA LYS A 252 -19.58 1.92 7.84
C LYS A 252 -18.89 3.24 7.52
N PHE A 253 -17.67 3.45 8.03
CA PHE A 253 -17.00 4.72 7.91
C PHE A 253 -15.48 4.59 7.92
N THR A 254 -14.81 5.67 7.54
CA THR A 254 -13.38 5.85 7.72
C THR A 254 -13.18 7.21 8.36
N GLU A 255 -12.37 7.29 9.41
CA GLU A 255 -12.06 8.48 10.19
C GLU A 255 -10.54 8.60 10.36
N VAL A 256 -10.02 9.83 10.26
CA VAL A 256 -8.64 10.17 10.61
C VAL A 256 -8.70 11.12 11.81
N ASN A 257 -8.12 10.71 12.93
CA ASN A 257 -7.93 11.57 14.09
C ASN A 257 -6.53 12.19 14.05
N ILE A 258 -6.47 13.52 14.15
CA ILE A 258 -5.23 14.32 14.09
C ILE A 258 -5.19 15.20 15.33
N GLU A 259 -4.13 15.11 16.12
CA GLU A 259 -3.88 16.08 17.19
C GLU A 259 -3.46 17.43 16.60
N GLU A 260 -3.84 18.53 17.25
CA GLU A 260 -3.43 19.87 16.78
C GLU A 260 -1.90 20.02 16.86
N ASN A 261 -1.26 20.09 15.70
CA ASN A 261 0.19 20.23 15.56
C ASN A 261 0.57 20.96 14.25
N GLU A 262 1.87 21.19 14.05
CA GLU A 262 2.38 21.93 12.88
C GLU A 262 2.10 21.23 11.53
N TYR A 263 1.87 19.91 11.52
CA TYR A 263 1.61 19.13 10.32
C TYR A 263 0.12 19.09 9.93
N GLN A 264 -0.77 19.44 10.85
CA GLN A 264 -2.22 19.31 10.70
C GLN A 264 -2.74 19.96 9.41
N GLN A 265 -2.37 21.21 9.13
CA GLN A 265 -2.86 21.94 7.96
C GLN A 265 -2.36 21.29 6.67
N LYS A 266 -1.08 20.91 6.61
CA LYS A 266 -0.51 20.26 5.43
C LYS A 266 -1.14 18.90 5.16
N ILE A 267 -1.36 18.08 6.20
CA ILE A 267 -2.06 16.79 6.06
C ILE A 267 -3.49 17.01 5.55
N LYS A 268 -4.20 18.01 6.09
CA LYS A 268 -5.55 18.36 5.62
C LYS A 268 -5.54 18.75 4.14
N ASP A 269 -4.63 19.63 3.73
CA ASP A 269 -4.50 20.08 2.34
C ASP A 269 -4.22 18.91 1.39
N GLU A 270 -3.36 17.97 1.78
CA GLU A 270 -3.08 16.77 0.99
C GLU A 270 -4.28 15.80 0.93
N LEU A 271 -5.06 15.65 2.01
CA LEU A 271 -6.29 14.86 2.01
C LEU A 271 -7.38 15.49 1.13
N GLU A 272 -7.50 16.82 1.12
CA GLU A 272 -8.40 17.55 0.22
C GLU A 272 -7.97 17.37 -1.23
N LEU A 273 -6.67 17.50 -1.49
CA LEU A 273 -6.07 17.35 -2.80
C LEU A 273 -6.32 15.97 -3.43
N LEU A 274 -6.17 14.92 -2.63
CA LEU A 274 -6.45 13.54 -3.02
C LEU A 274 -7.96 13.22 -3.05
N ASN A 275 -8.83 14.22 -2.81
CA ASN A 275 -10.28 14.07 -2.69
C ASN A 275 -10.67 12.98 -1.66
N LEU A 276 -9.85 12.83 -0.63
CA LEU A 276 -10.07 11.89 0.46
C LEU A 276 -10.96 12.50 1.54
N ILE A 277 -11.03 13.82 1.69
CA ILE A 277 -11.93 14.46 2.68
C ILE A 277 -13.42 14.13 2.44
N ASN A 278 -13.82 13.87 1.19
CA ASN A 278 -15.19 13.43 0.86
C ASN A 278 -15.40 11.92 1.14
N ARG A 279 -14.32 11.20 1.46
CA ARG A 279 -14.29 9.75 1.70
C ARG A 279 -13.92 9.41 3.15
N LEU A 280 -13.32 10.35 3.88
CA LEU A 280 -12.81 10.21 5.25
C LEU A 280 -13.46 11.28 6.14
N ALA A 281 -13.92 10.91 7.34
CA ALA A 281 -14.17 11.88 8.39
C ALA A 281 -12.81 12.33 8.96
N ILE A 282 -12.60 13.63 9.18
CA ILE A 282 -11.38 14.11 9.84
C ILE A 282 -11.80 14.69 11.19
N LYS A 283 -11.20 14.18 12.25
CA LYS A 283 -11.41 14.63 13.61
C LYS A 283 -10.13 15.26 14.11
N PHE A 284 -10.26 16.44 14.70
CA PHE A 284 -9.18 17.08 15.42
C PHE A 284 -9.37 16.84 16.91
N SER A 285 -8.35 16.34 17.59
CA SER A 285 -8.40 16.11 19.03
C SER A 285 -7.58 17.13 19.78
N ASN A 286 -8.26 17.86 20.67
CA ASN A 286 -7.63 18.73 21.65
C ASN A 286 -7.51 17.91 22.93
N ARG A 287 -6.43 17.13 23.07
CA ARG A 287 -6.06 16.57 24.37
C ARG A 287 -4.66 17.07 24.70
N GLN A 288 -4.58 17.87 25.77
CA GLN A 288 -3.40 17.80 26.63
C GLN A 288 -3.29 16.34 27.06
N ILE A 289 -2.19 15.68 26.70
CA ILE A 289 -1.82 14.41 27.30
C ILE A 289 -1.74 14.67 28.81
N LEU A 290 -2.80 14.32 29.55
CA LEU A 290 -2.69 14.16 30.98
C LEU A 290 -1.72 12.98 31.15
N GLU A 291 -0.54 13.28 31.69
CA GLU A 291 0.35 12.26 32.23
C GLU A 291 -0.52 11.39 33.15
N SER A 292 -0.78 10.16 32.72
CA SER A 292 -1.37 9.12 33.56
C SER A 292 -0.34 8.78 34.62
N ASN A 293 -0.29 9.58 35.68
CA ASN A 293 0.28 9.18 36.95
C ASN A 293 -0.67 8.15 37.54
N ASN A 294 -0.30 6.87 37.45
CA ASN A 294 -0.43 5.85 38.51
C ASN A 294 0.27 4.56 38.09
#